data_AF-A0A248ZY54-F1
#
_entry.id   AF-A0A248ZY54-F1
#
_cell.length_a   1.000
_cell.length_b   1.000
_cell.length_c   1.000
_cell.angle_alpha   90.00
_cell.angle_beta   90.00
_cell.angle_gamma   90.00
#
_symmetry.space_group_name_H-M   'P 1'
#
loop_
_entity.id
_entity.type
_entity.pdbx_description
1 polymer ?
#
loop_
_entity_poly.entity_id
_entity_poly.type
_entity_poly.pdbx_seq_one_letter_code
_entity_poly.pdbx_strand_id
1 'polypeptide(L)'
;MANSALVSVRISPEIKEQASEVLAGIGLTVSDVMRMTLAKIATEKRFQFDYQPNFETAEVLRAVKNGEEKLHSANSIADLMEQLNARD
;
A
#
# COMPACT_ATOMS: atom_id res chain seq x y z
N MET A 1 2.77 30.74 -16.04
CA MET A 1 3.14 29.47 -15.36
C MET A 1 2.12 28.43 -15.78
N ALA A 2 2.50 27.19 -16.06
CA ALA A 2 1.55 26.17 -16.51
C ALA A 2 0.57 25.83 -15.39
N ASN A 3 -0.74 25.95 -15.64
CA ASN A 3 -1.80 25.72 -14.65
C ASN A 3 -2.22 24.24 -14.58
N SER A 4 -1.44 23.33 -15.17
CA SER A 4 -1.73 21.89 -15.26
C SER A 4 -0.46 21.10 -15.59
N ALA A 5 -0.36 19.87 -15.09
CA ALA A 5 0.67 18.90 -15.45
C ALA A 5 0.01 17.62 -16.01
N LEU A 6 0.69 16.94 -16.94
CA LEU A 6 0.24 15.67 -17.52
C LEU A 6 0.80 14.49 -16.75
N VAL A 7 -0.04 13.49 -16.48
CA VAL A 7 0.36 12.20 -15.91
C VAL A 7 0.17 11.14 -17.00
N SER A 8 1.24 10.43 -17.35
CA SER A 8 1.22 9.32 -18.31
C SER A 8 1.80 8.06 -17.68
N VAL A 9 1.08 6.95 -17.78
CA VAL A 9 1.45 5.65 -17.21
C VAL A 9 1.13 4.57 -18.23
N ARG A 10 2.03 3.58 -18.39
CA ARG A 10 1.76 2.38 -19.19
C ARG A 10 1.05 1.35 -18.32
N ILE A 11 -0.05 0.81 -18.83
CA ILE A 11 -0.84 -0.27 -18.23
C ILE A 11 -1.25 -1.26 -19.32
N SER A 12 -1.64 -2.48 -18.93
CA SER A 12 -2.19 -3.43 -19.88
C SER A 12 -3.47 -2.87 -20.52
N PRO A 13 -3.68 -3.06 -21.85
CA PRO A 13 -4.90 -2.67 -22.52
C PRO A 13 -6.15 -3.27 -21.89
N GLU A 14 -6.08 -4.54 -21.50
CA GLU A 14 -7.18 -5.30 -20.88
C GLU A 14 -7.58 -4.68 -19.53
N ILE A 15 -6.60 -4.35 -18.69
CA ILE A 15 -6.85 -3.68 -17.40
C ILE A 15 -7.49 -2.30 -17.62
N LYS A 16 -7.00 -1.54 -18.62
CA LYS A 16 -7.55 -0.22 -18.95
C LYS A 16 -9.02 -0.30 -19.33
N GLU A 17 -9.37 -1.27 -20.17
CA GLU A 17 -10.73 -1.47 -20.67
C GLU A 17 -11.68 -1.86 -19.53
N GLN A 18 -11.33 -2.91 -18.77
CA GLN A 18 -12.13 -3.38 -17.63
C GLN A 18 -12.34 -2.28 -16.59
N ALA A 19 -11.29 -1.53 -16.23
CA ALA A 19 -11.41 -0.43 -15.29
C ALA A 19 -12.30 0.71 -15.84
N SER A 20 -12.21 1.00 -17.14
CA SER A 20 -13.02 2.05 -17.77
C SER A 20 -14.50 1.69 -17.77
N GLU A 21 -14.85 0.42 -18.01
CA GLU A 21 -16.24 -0.06 -17.98
C GLU A 21 -16.86 0.06 -16.59
N VAL A 22 -16.16 -0.40 -15.55
CA VAL A 22 -16.61 -0.31 -14.15
C VAL A 22 -16.82 1.14 -13.74
N LEU A 23 -15.85 2.02 -14.05
CA LEU A 23 -15.93 3.43 -13.68
C LEU A 23 -17.04 4.18 -14.44
N ALA A 24 -17.27 3.85 -15.72
CA ALA A 24 -18.37 4.41 -16.48
C ALA A 24 -19.73 4.05 -15.86
N GLY A 25 -19.87 2.87 -15.26
CA GLY A 25 -21.07 2.46 -14.53
C GLY A 25 -21.44 3.36 -13.34
N ILE A 26 -20.50 4.14 -12.82
CA ILE A 26 -20.71 5.14 -11.76
C ILE A 26 -20.44 6.58 -12.24
N GLY A 27 -20.35 6.80 -13.55
CA GLY A 27 -20.17 8.13 -14.14
C GLY A 27 -18.77 8.73 -13.96
N LEU A 28 -17.75 7.91 -13.73
CA LEU A 28 -16.35 8.35 -13.59
C LEU A 28 -15.50 7.88 -14.78
N THR A 29 -14.47 8.67 -15.09
CA THR A 29 -13.40 8.25 -16.01
C THR A 29 -12.15 7.84 -15.24
N VAL A 30 -11.24 7.12 -15.90
CA VAL A 30 -9.89 6.83 -15.36
C VAL A 30 -9.18 8.12 -14.93
N SER A 31 -9.33 9.19 -15.70
CA SER A 31 -8.73 10.49 -15.40
C SER A 31 -9.30 11.14 -14.14
N ASP A 32 -10.60 10.96 -13.86
CA ASP A 32 -11.23 11.46 -12.63
C ASP A 32 -10.67 10.75 -11.41
N VAL A 33 -10.63 9.41 -11.46
CA VAL A 33 -10.08 8.60 -10.37
C VAL A 33 -8.61 8.93 -10.14
N MET A 34 -7.80 9.05 -11.19
CA MET A 34 -6.38 9.40 -11.03
C MET A 34 -6.19 10.79 -10.40
N ARG A 35 -7.01 11.78 -10.77
CA ARG A 35 -6.99 13.11 -10.13
C ARG A 35 -7.34 13.02 -8.64
N MET A 36 -8.42 12.31 -8.31
CA MET A 36 -8.88 12.13 -6.92
C MET A 36 -7.82 11.41 -6.07
N THR A 37 -7.26 10.33 -6.60
CA THR A 37 -6.22 9.53 -5.93
C THR A 37 -4.96 10.35 -5.67
N LEU A 38 -4.44 11.05 -6.69
CA LEU A 38 -3.25 11.89 -6.53
C LEU A 38 -3.49 13.06 -5.56
N ALA A 39 -4.66 13.70 -5.61
CA ALA A 39 -5.03 14.75 -4.67
C ALA A 39 -5.11 14.24 -3.22
N LYS A 40 -5.69 13.05 -3.02
CA LYS A 40 -5.77 12.39 -1.71
C LYS A 40 -4.38 12.07 -1.17
N ILE A 41 -3.50 11.47 -1.96
CA ILE A 41 -2.10 11.19 -1.58
C ILE A 41 -1.38 12.49 -1.18
N ALA A 42 -1.51 13.54 -2.00
CA ALA A 42 -0.86 14.81 -1.74
C ALA A 42 -1.35 15.48 -0.44
N THR A 43 -2.62 15.32 -0.12
CA THR A 43 -3.26 15.88 1.08
C THR A 43 -2.93 15.07 2.33
N GLU A 44 -3.06 13.75 2.25
CA GLU A 44 -2.99 12.85 3.40
C GLU A 44 -1.60 12.29 3.68
N LYS A 45 -0.65 12.52 2.77
CA LYS A 45 0.75 12.06 2.85
C LYS A 45 0.89 10.55 3.05
N ARG A 46 -0.07 9.77 2.54
CA ARG A 46 -0.08 8.31 2.55
C ARG A 46 -0.73 7.75 1.29
N PHE A 47 -0.31 6.56 0.89
CA PHE A 47 -0.89 5.83 -0.24
C PHE A 47 -1.96 4.87 0.27
N GLN A 48 -3.20 4.98 -0.23
CA GLN A 48 -4.37 4.23 0.25
C GLN A 48 -4.97 3.31 -0.81
N PHE A 49 -4.21 2.35 -1.32
CA PHE A 49 -4.84 1.07 -1.60
C PHE A 49 -4.67 0.22 -0.34
N ASP A 50 -5.59 -0.72 -0.09
CA ASP A 50 -5.43 -1.69 0.99
C ASP A 50 -3.98 -2.18 0.96
N TYR A 51 -3.20 -1.79 1.96
CA TYR A 51 -1.81 -2.17 2.04
C TYR A 51 -1.83 -3.67 2.28
N GLN A 52 -1.72 -4.45 1.20
CA GLN A 52 -1.46 -5.86 1.29
C GLN A 52 0.03 -6.00 1.57
N PRO A 53 0.42 -6.56 2.73
CA PRO A 53 1.82 -6.88 2.96
C PRO A 53 2.35 -7.73 1.81
N ASN A 54 3.64 -7.60 1.52
CA ASN A 54 4.27 -8.53 0.58
C ASN A 54 4.15 -9.97 1.10
N PHE A 55 4.38 -10.95 0.22
CA PHE A 55 4.21 -12.37 0.55
C PHE A 55 4.94 -12.77 1.83
N GLU A 56 6.20 -12.33 1.98
CA GLU A 56 7.03 -12.61 3.15
C GLU A 56 6.43 -12.05 4.44
N THR A 57 6.05 -10.78 4.45
CA THR A 57 5.44 -10.14 5.62
C THR A 57 4.10 -10.77 5.97
N ALA A 58 3.30 -11.14 4.95
CA ALA A 58 2.01 -11.78 5.16
C ALA A 58 2.15 -13.16 5.81
N GLU A 59 3.12 -13.97 5.37
CA GLU A 59 3.38 -15.29 5.95
C GLU A 59 3.86 -15.22 7.39
N VAL A 60 4.80 -14.34 7.71
CA VAL A 60 5.28 -14.15 9.10
C VAL A 60 4.13 -13.71 10.01
N LEU A 61 3.33 -12.72 9.58
CA LEU A 61 2.16 -12.27 10.36
C LEU A 61 1.13 -13.40 10.56
N ARG A 62 0.94 -14.27 9.56
CA ARG A 62 0.04 -15.44 9.66
C ARG A 62 0.59 -16.48 10.64
N ALA A 63 1.87 -16.83 10.53
CA ALA A 63 2.54 -17.80 11.40
C ALA A 63 2.50 -17.36 12.87
N VAL A 64 2.81 -16.09 13.14
CA VAL A 64 2.71 -15.50 14.48
C VAL A 64 1.27 -15.56 15.00
N LYS A 65 0.28 -15.16 14.19
CA LYS A 65 -1.13 -15.17 14.59
C LYS A 65 -1.66 -16.57 14.89
N ASN A 66 -1.17 -17.57 14.16
CA ASN A 66 -1.52 -18.98 14.37
C ASN A 66 -0.73 -19.65 15.49
N GLY A 67 0.28 -18.96 16.07
CA GLY A 67 1.17 -19.51 17.09
C GLY A 67 2.23 -20.48 16.54
N GLU A 68 2.41 -20.52 15.22
CA GLU A 68 3.44 -21.30 14.52
C GLU A 68 4.83 -20.66 14.69
N GLU A 69 4.86 -19.34 14.88
CA GLU A 69 6.07 -18.55 15.14
C GLU A 69 5.93 -17.77 16.44
N LYS A 70 7.00 -17.70 17.23
CA LYS A 70 6.99 -17.07 18.55
C LYS A 70 7.39 -15.60 18.46
N LEU A 71 6.62 -14.73 19.10
CA LEU A 71 7.06 -13.37 19.36
C LEU A 71 8.09 -13.36 20.48
N HIS A 72 9.21 -12.69 20.23
CA HIS A 72 10.15 -12.35 21.28
C HIS A 72 9.52 -11.31 22.22
N SER A 73 9.79 -11.47 23.52
CA SER A 73 9.32 -10.53 24.54
C SER A 73 10.52 -9.89 25.22
N ALA A 74 10.38 -8.61 25.55
CA ALA A 74 11.39 -7.85 26.26
C ALA A 74 10.78 -7.21 27.51
N ASN A 75 11.52 -7.20 28.61
CA ASN A 75 11.05 -6.71 29.90
C ASN A 75 11.18 -5.18 30.01
N SER A 76 11.94 -4.54 29.13
CA SER A 76 12.12 -3.09 29.07
C SER A 76 12.54 -2.63 27.67
N ILE A 77 12.49 -1.33 27.42
CA ILE A 77 13.00 -0.74 26.17
C ILE A 77 14.50 -1.00 26.01
N ALA A 78 15.28 -0.96 27.10
CA ALA A 78 16.71 -1.23 27.06
C ALA A 78 17.00 -2.68 26.62
N ASP A 79 16.26 -3.64 27.20
CA ASP A 79 16.32 -5.07 26.85
C ASP A 79 15.90 -5.30 25.38
N LEU A 80 14.82 -4.65 24.93
CA LEU A 80 14.39 -4.70 23.52
C LEU A 80 15.49 -4.21 22.57
N MET A 81 16.10 -3.06 22.88
CA MET A 81 17.14 -2.48 22.03
C MET A 81 18.42 -3.32 22.03
N GLU A 82 18.76 -3.99 23.14
CA GLU A 82 19.86 -4.94 23.19
C GLU A 82 19.57 -6.16 22.29
N GLN A 83 18.37 -6.73 22.38
CA GLN A 83 17.95 -7.85 21.54
C GLN A 83 17.93 -7.51 20.04
N LEU A 84 17.44 -6.32 19.65
CA LEU A 84 17.38 -5.90 18.23
C LEU A 84 18.75 -5.56 17.63
N ASN A 85 19.71 -5.12 18.46
CA ASN A 85 21.06 -4.77 18.00
C ASN A 85 22.05 -5.94 18.10
N ALA A 86 21.68 -7.03 18.79
CA ALA A 86 22.40 -8.29 18.69
C ALA A 86 22.30 -8.75 17.23
N ARG A 87 23.44 -8.88 16.55
CA ARG A 87 23.47 -9.47 15.20
C ARG A 87 23.09 -10.95 15.31
N ASP A 88 22.21 -11.40 14.43
CA ASP A 88 21.93 -12.82 14.20
C ASP A 88 23.23 -13.61 13.92
#